data_AF-A0A800AQB6-F1
#
_entry.id   AF-A0A800AQB6-F1
#
_cell.length_a   1.000
_cell.length_b   1.000
_cell.length_c   1.000
_cell.angle_alpha   90.00
_cell.angle_beta   90.00
_cell.angle_gamma   90.00
#
_symmetry.space_group_name_H-M   'P 1'
#
loop_
_entity.id
_entity.type
_entity.pdbx_description
1 polymer ?
#
loop_
_entity_poly.entity_id
_entity_poly.type
_entity_poly.pdbx_seq_one_letter_code
_entity_poly.pdbx_strand_id
1 'polypeptide(L)'
;MKNILLLTDGIVAKHFLKRVVENFVIENNYLVVYYDEKIIPEKREGNFRFYKFDPTSFVKLSQLFDEKISQVMIIMGNKIDTEASYENIRKIDNNISIIIFDKWDLKIDDQNAILINANEILANRLIDYLPNIPIVAQNVGLGLGEIMEVLVPFGSSYVYRHIGSIEQKNWKIAAIYRNNKLILPEPKQMIWPNDLLLLIGEPKVLKYIFKSIKRETGQFPLPYGTNSYLFIDAKREKRFEIEKSLQDALYLHSRLKDKKLIIRVINPSCIKVLEMIKEVDREDVEVEIDFSSNNSFEIILRDILTYKVGIIMLFNRLFENKELKKILFKANLPILTFSKEPINILKYSALLLCKNKDLVLISSTIFDISIQLQLDLVLFNIDPEGGNNINIIEHYENLASIFSKNIKVVKSKNNPIRELQKEKSILQFLPFSKKILKNRLSTIFSTDPESLYFKLDKFPKIFIPIN
;
A
#
# COMPACT_ATOMS: atom_id res chain seq x y z
N MET A 1 4.49 7.90 -49.64
CA MET A 1 5.41 8.71 -48.80
C MET A 1 4.63 9.90 -48.29
N LYS A 2 4.66 10.16 -46.99
CA LYS A 2 4.01 11.34 -46.41
C LYS A 2 5.00 12.49 -46.33
N ASN A 3 4.53 13.71 -46.55
CA ASN A 3 5.32 14.92 -46.39
C ASN A 3 5.08 15.49 -44.98
N ILE A 4 6.15 15.71 -44.23
CA ILE A 4 6.13 16.20 -42.85
C ILE A 4 6.88 17.52 -42.82
N LEU A 5 6.23 18.57 -42.33
CA LEU A 5 6.83 19.88 -42.16
C LEU A 5 7.39 20.02 -40.74
N LEU A 6 8.65 20.42 -40.62
CA LEU A 6 9.35 20.63 -39.37
C LEU A 6 9.73 22.11 -39.27
N LEU A 7 9.11 22.85 -38.37
CA LEU A 7 9.51 24.21 -38.02
C LEU A 7 10.47 24.12 -36.84
N THR A 8 11.72 24.54 -37.04
CA THR A 8 12.82 24.18 -36.15
C THR A 8 13.65 25.37 -35.73
N ASP A 9 13.80 25.53 -34.43
CA ASP A 9 14.68 26.49 -33.79
C ASP A 9 15.18 26.00 -32.41
N GLY A 10 16.38 26.45 -32.04
CA GLY A 10 16.98 26.18 -30.74
C GLY A 10 17.62 24.79 -30.56
N ILE A 11 18.13 24.57 -29.33
CA ILE A 11 18.96 23.39 -28.99
C ILE A 11 18.20 22.07 -29.10
N VAL A 12 16.90 22.07 -28.77
CA VAL A 12 16.06 20.86 -28.80
C VAL A 12 15.85 20.41 -30.23
N ALA A 13 15.53 21.35 -31.13
CA ALA A 13 15.38 21.07 -32.56
C ALA A 13 16.68 20.52 -33.16
N LYS A 14 17.84 21.07 -32.79
CA LYS A 14 19.15 20.54 -33.20
C LYS A 14 19.35 19.07 -32.81
N HIS A 15 19.09 18.73 -31.54
CA HIS A 15 19.21 17.35 -31.08
C HIS A 15 18.18 16.42 -31.71
N PHE A 16 16.95 16.91 -31.93
CA PHE A 16 15.90 16.18 -32.62
C PHE A 16 16.31 15.85 -34.06
N LEU A 17 16.66 16.86 -34.88
CA LEU A 17 17.07 16.67 -36.27
C LEU A 17 18.25 15.70 -36.40
N LYS A 18 19.26 15.83 -35.52
CA LYS A 18 20.38 14.87 -35.48
C LYS A 18 19.91 13.43 -35.30
N ARG A 19 19.02 13.19 -34.32
CA ARG A 19 18.48 11.85 -34.06
C ARG A 19 17.60 11.32 -35.19
N VAL A 20 16.79 12.17 -35.82
CA VAL A 20 15.91 11.74 -36.92
C VAL A 20 16.74 11.34 -38.13
N VAL A 21 17.74 12.14 -38.50
CA VAL A 21 18.64 11.83 -39.62
C VAL A 21 19.51 10.60 -39.36
N GLU A 22 19.90 10.33 -38.11
CA GLU A 22 20.72 9.16 -37.77
C GLU A 22 19.94 7.83 -37.67
N ASN A 23 18.65 7.85 -37.34
CA ASN A 23 17.92 6.64 -36.90
C ASN A 23 16.67 6.26 -37.72
N PHE A 24 16.13 7.11 -38.60
CA PHE A 24 14.83 6.83 -39.25
C PHE A 24 14.89 6.27 -40.68
N VAL A 25 13.89 5.43 -40.98
CA VAL A 25 13.66 4.71 -42.24
C VAL A 25 13.11 5.64 -43.33
N ILE A 26 13.48 5.35 -44.58
CA ILE A 26 13.41 6.17 -45.83
C ILE A 26 11.97 6.43 -46.36
N GLU A 27 10.91 6.25 -45.57
CA GLU A 27 9.52 6.22 -46.10
C GLU A 27 8.80 7.59 -46.19
N ASN A 28 9.30 8.62 -45.52
CA ASN A 28 8.71 9.96 -45.50
C ASN A 28 9.67 11.03 -46.03
N ASN A 29 9.11 12.11 -46.58
CA ASN A 29 9.87 13.31 -46.92
C ASN A 29 9.69 14.35 -45.81
N TYR A 30 10.79 14.98 -45.43
CA TYR A 30 10.83 15.98 -44.38
C TYR A 30 11.20 17.34 -44.96
N LEU A 31 10.32 18.31 -44.79
CA LEU A 31 10.58 19.72 -45.13
C LEU A 31 10.97 20.44 -43.84
N VAL A 32 12.22 20.87 -43.74
CA VAL A 32 12.76 21.50 -42.53
C VAL A 32 12.90 22.99 -42.76
N VAL A 33 12.16 23.80 -42.01
CA VAL A 33 12.26 25.27 -42.00
C VAL A 33 13.02 25.70 -40.75
N TYR A 34 14.01 26.57 -40.91
CA TYR A 34 14.90 26.96 -39.82
C TYR A 34 15.47 28.37 -39.98
N TYR A 35 15.86 28.96 -38.84
CA TYR A 35 16.60 30.23 -38.78
C TYR A 35 18.10 30.05 -38.97
N ASP A 36 18.74 29.27 -38.09
CA ASP A 36 20.19 29.17 -37.96
C ASP A 36 20.73 27.84 -38.54
N GLU A 37 21.74 27.93 -39.40
CA GLU A 37 22.42 26.76 -39.98
C GLU A 37 23.07 25.85 -38.94
N LYS A 38 23.35 26.37 -37.74
CA LYS A 38 23.94 25.59 -36.62
C LYS A 38 23.08 24.43 -36.14
N ILE A 39 21.79 24.40 -36.46
CA ILE A 39 20.88 23.30 -36.08
C ILE A 39 20.88 22.15 -37.09
N ILE A 40 21.41 22.38 -38.29
CA ILE A 40 21.42 21.38 -39.37
C ILE A 40 22.49 20.31 -39.05
N PRO A 41 22.17 19.01 -39.18
CA PRO A 41 23.17 17.95 -39.07
C PRO A 41 24.16 17.94 -40.24
N GLU A 42 25.39 17.47 -40.00
CA GLU A 42 26.44 17.40 -41.03
C GLU A 42 26.11 16.38 -42.14
N LYS A 43 25.49 15.25 -41.75
CA LYS A 43 25.01 14.23 -42.69
C LYS A 43 23.67 14.68 -43.26
N ARG A 44 23.54 14.70 -44.60
CA ARG A 44 22.30 15.05 -45.31
C ARG A 44 21.82 13.85 -46.10
N GLU A 45 20.60 13.40 -45.83
CA GLU A 45 19.94 12.33 -46.57
C GLU A 45 18.92 12.90 -47.56
N GLY A 46 18.71 12.23 -48.69
CA GLY A 46 17.96 12.78 -49.84
C GLY A 46 16.47 13.02 -49.58
N ASN A 47 15.91 12.47 -48.50
CA ASN A 47 14.52 12.66 -48.07
C ASN A 47 14.31 13.91 -47.18
N PHE A 48 15.36 14.67 -46.87
CA PHE A 48 15.27 15.94 -46.15
C PHE A 48 15.51 17.13 -47.09
N ARG A 49 14.56 18.06 -47.12
CA ARG A 49 14.67 19.34 -47.82
C ARG A 49 14.74 20.47 -46.80
N PHE A 50 15.81 21.26 -46.86
CA PHE A 50 16.10 22.31 -45.89
C PHE A 50 15.81 23.68 -46.50
N TYR A 51 14.94 24.45 -45.85
CA TYR A 51 14.53 25.79 -46.26
C TYR A 51 14.94 26.81 -45.18
N LYS A 52 15.82 27.75 -45.55
CA LYS A 52 16.29 28.80 -44.65
C LYS A 52 15.41 30.03 -44.78
N PHE A 53 14.43 30.15 -43.88
CA PHE A 53 13.62 31.36 -43.74
C PHE A 53 12.91 31.37 -42.39
N ASP A 54 12.32 32.52 -42.05
CA ASP A 54 11.55 32.72 -40.83
C ASP A 54 10.34 31.75 -40.73
N PRO A 55 10.33 30.78 -39.79
CA PRO A 55 9.22 29.84 -39.60
C PRO A 55 7.89 30.49 -39.19
N THR A 56 7.85 31.79 -38.90
CA THR A 56 6.62 32.57 -38.67
C THR A 56 6.10 33.27 -39.92
N SER A 57 6.83 33.22 -41.05
CA SER A 57 6.42 33.87 -42.30
C SER A 57 5.29 33.12 -43.01
N PHE A 58 4.05 33.58 -42.81
CA PHE A 58 2.84 33.01 -43.45
C PHE A 58 3.00 32.77 -44.95
N VAL A 59 3.40 33.78 -45.74
CA VAL A 59 3.48 33.68 -47.20
C VAL A 59 4.39 32.55 -47.67
N LYS A 60 5.56 32.41 -47.04
CA LYS A 60 6.53 31.36 -47.36
C LYS A 60 6.07 29.99 -46.89
N LEU A 61 5.43 29.92 -45.71
CA LEU A 61 4.84 28.67 -45.23
C LEU A 61 3.74 28.18 -46.18
N SER A 62 2.83 29.05 -46.62
CA SER A 62 1.73 28.71 -47.53
C SER A 62 2.23 28.04 -48.82
N GLN A 63 3.36 28.48 -49.37
CA GLN A 63 3.96 27.85 -50.56
C GLN A 63 4.42 26.40 -50.32
N LEU A 64 4.84 26.05 -49.10
CA LEU A 64 5.23 24.67 -48.79
C LEU A 64 4.02 23.72 -48.71
N PHE A 65 2.83 24.24 -48.45
CA PHE A 65 1.61 23.43 -48.37
C PHE A 65 1.15 22.89 -49.73
N ASP A 66 1.63 23.46 -50.83
CA ASP A 66 1.44 22.91 -52.19
C ASP A 66 2.01 21.49 -52.32
N GLU A 67 2.99 21.12 -51.48
CA GLU A 67 3.54 19.78 -51.40
C GLU A 67 2.64 18.78 -50.64
N LYS A 68 1.39 19.10 -50.29
CA LYS A 68 0.45 18.18 -49.59
C LYS A 68 1.02 17.65 -48.27
N ILE A 69 1.25 18.55 -47.34
CA ILE A 69 1.77 18.25 -46.00
C ILE A 69 0.72 17.44 -45.22
N SER A 70 1.18 16.39 -44.54
CA SER A 70 0.30 15.48 -43.78
C SER A 70 0.35 15.73 -42.26
N GLN A 71 1.43 16.32 -41.77
CA GLN A 71 1.64 16.66 -40.37
C GLN A 71 2.65 17.79 -40.27
N VAL A 72 2.45 18.68 -39.29
CA VAL A 72 3.42 19.72 -38.94
C VAL A 72 3.94 19.51 -37.53
N MET A 73 5.24 19.68 -37.35
CA MET A 73 5.88 19.70 -36.04
C MET A 73 6.50 21.07 -35.79
N ILE A 74 6.11 21.71 -34.70
CA ILE A 74 6.58 23.03 -34.29
C ILE A 74 7.53 22.83 -33.10
N ILE A 75 8.83 23.03 -33.35
CA ILE A 75 9.89 22.94 -32.34
C ILE A 75 10.66 24.25 -32.36
N MET A 76 10.08 25.29 -31.75
CA MET A 76 10.65 26.64 -31.76
C MET A 76 11.33 26.98 -30.44
N GLY A 77 12.28 27.92 -30.46
CA GLY A 77 13.05 28.32 -29.27
C GLY A 77 12.32 29.28 -28.33
N ASN A 78 11.29 29.98 -28.79
CA ASN A 78 10.57 30.99 -28.03
C ASN A 78 9.03 30.87 -28.17
N LYS A 79 8.32 31.41 -27.18
CA LYS A 79 6.86 31.31 -27.07
C LYS A 79 6.14 32.00 -28.23
N ILE A 80 6.56 33.22 -28.55
CA ILE A 80 5.90 34.09 -29.54
C ILE A 80 5.91 33.41 -30.91
N ASP A 81 7.06 32.90 -31.34
CA ASP A 81 7.19 32.23 -32.63
C ASP A 81 6.40 30.92 -32.66
N THR A 82 6.31 30.21 -31.53
CA THR A 82 5.51 28.97 -31.43
C THR A 82 4.03 29.25 -31.65
N GLU A 83 3.48 30.26 -30.96
CA GLU A 83 2.09 30.69 -31.09
C GLU A 83 1.83 31.23 -32.51
N ALA A 84 2.72 32.08 -33.03
CA ALA A 84 2.58 32.66 -34.37
C ALA A 84 2.63 31.60 -35.48
N SER A 85 3.58 30.65 -35.41
CA SER A 85 3.65 29.53 -36.36
C SER A 85 2.41 28.66 -36.29
N TYR A 86 1.91 28.35 -35.09
CA TYR A 86 0.68 27.57 -34.91
C TYR A 86 -0.53 28.27 -35.54
N GLU A 87 -0.75 29.56 -35.24
CA GLU A 87 -1.83 30.35 -35.81
C GLU A 87 -1.75 30.41 -37.34
N ASN A 88 -0.55 30.58 -37.88
CA ASN A 88 -0.34 30.63 -39.32
C ASN A 88 -0.63 29.30 -40.00
N ILE A 89 -0.20 28.17 -39.41
CA ILE A 89 -0.53 26.85 -39.93
C ILE A 89 -2.04 26.63 -39.90
N ARG A 90 -2.72 27.00 -38.81
CA ARG A 90 -4.18 26.86 -38.71
C ARG A 90 -4.92 27.72 -39.72
N LYS A 91 -4.44 28.92 -40.03
CA LYS A 91 -4.98 29.75 -41.13
C LYS A 91 -4.84 29.09 -42.51
N ILE A 92 -3.81 28.25 -42.71
CA ILE A 92 -3.59 27.54 -43.99
C ILE A 92 -4.43 26.25 -44.03
N ASP A 93 -4.42 25.46 -42.95
CA ASP A 93 -5.16 24.22 -42.82
C ASP A 93 -5.70 24.05 -41.38
N ASN A 94 -7.03 24.15 -41.27
CA ASN A 94 -7.75 24.03 -39.99
C ASN A 94 -7.68 22.62 -39.37
N ASN A 95 -7.38 21.57 -40.16
CA ASN A 95 -7.54 20.17 -39.75
C ASN A 95 -6.24 19.37 -39.75
N ILE A 96 -5.12 19.94 -40.24
CA ILE A 96 -3.83 19.23 -40.25
C ILE A 96 -3.39 18.83 -38.84
N SER A 97 -2.78 17.66 -38.70
CA SER A 97 -2.20 17.25 -37.42
C SER A 97 -0.99 18.12 -37.08
N ILE A 98 -1.01 18.77 -35.92
CA ILE A 98 0.09 19.60 -35.42
C ILE A 98 0.63 19.01 -34.13
N ILE A 99 1.94 18.84 -34.05
CA ILE A 99 2.64 18.48 -32.80
C ILE A 99 3.49 19.68 -32.38
N ILE A 100 3.29 20.14 -31.16
CA ILE A 100 3.91 21.37 -30.64
C ILE A 100 4.80 21.01 -29.47
N PHE A 101 6.07 21.41 -29.55
CA PHE A 101 6.97 21.38 -28.40
C PHE A 101 6.68 22.57 -27.49
N ASP A 102 6.19 22.30 -26.28
CA ASP A 102 5.76 23.34 -25.34
C ASP A 102 6.68 23.42 -24.11
N LYS A 103 7.28 24.60 -23.92
CA LYS A 103 8.08 24.94 -22.72
C LYS A 103 7.39 25.97 -21.81
N TRP A 104 6.22 26.46 -22.20
CA TRP A 104 5.59 27.65 -21.62
C TRP A 104 4.19 27.39 -21.08
N ASP A 105 3.77 26.13 -20.99
CA ASP A 105 2.46 25.69 -20.49
C ASP A 105 1.32 26.37 -21.29
N LEU A 106 1.43 26.27 -22.61
CA LEU A 106 0.46 26.82 -23.56
C LEU A 106 -0.91 26.16 -23.36
N LYS A 107 -1.96 26.97 -23.49
CA LYS A 107 -3.35 26.51 -23.41
C LYS A 107 -3.98 26.58 -24.79
N ILE A 108 -3.81 25.52 -25.57
CA ILE A 108 -4.39 25.37 -26.89
C ILE A 108 -5.50 24.32 -26.79
N ASP A 109 -6.75 24.74 -27.04
CA ASP A 109 -7.91 23.86 -27.10
C ASP A 109 -8.18 23.47 -28.56
N ASP A 110 -7.45 22.46 -29.04
CA ASP A 110 -7.49 22.01 -30.43
C ASP A 110 -7.32 20.50 -30.50
N GLN A 111 -8.34 19.82 -31.03
CA GLN A 111 -8.41 18.36 -31.09
C GLN A 111 -7.38 17.75 -32.05
N ASN A 112 -6.88 18.52 -33.01
CA ASN A 112 -5.88 18.11 -33.99
C ASN A 112 -4.47 18.66 -33.65
N ALA A 113 -4.29 19.23 -32.45
CA ALA A 113 -2.99 19.64 -31.93
C ALA A 113 -2.61 18.82 -30.70
N ILE A 114 -1.37 18.35 -30.67
CA ILE A 114 -0.79 17.64 -29.52
C ILE A 114 0.31 18.53 -28.94
N LEU A 115 0.15 18.93 -27.67
CA LEU A 115 1.18 19.65 -26.92
C LEU A 115 2.06 18.66 -26.18
N ILE A 116 3.36 18.73 -26.45
CA ILE A 116 4.40 18.00 -25.73
C ILE A 116 4.97 18.94 -24.69
N ASN A 117 4.45 18.89 -23.47
CA ASN A 117 4.91 19.73 -22.35
C ASN A 117 6.28 19.24 -21.84
N ALA A 118 7.32 20.00 -22.16
CA ALA A 118 8.69 19.69 -21.79
C ALA A 118 8.93 19.76 -20.28
N ASN A 119 8.30 20.71 -19.58
CA ASN A 119 8.49 20.91 -18.15
C ASN A 119 7.94 19.73 -17.36
N GLU A 120 6.73 19.28 -17.69
CA GLU A 120 6.09 18.08 -17.12
C GLU A 120 6.93 16.82 -17.38
N ILE A 121 7.36 16.59 -18.63
CA ILE A 121 8.18 15.41 -18.97
C ILE A 121 9.50 15.41 -18.18
N LEU A 122 10.20 16.55 -18.12
CA LEU A 122 11.47 16.65 -17.40
C LEU A 122 11.28 16.53 -15.88
N ALA A 123 10.27 17.18 -15.31
CA ALA A 123 9.97 17.10 -13.88
C ALA A 123 9.62 15.66 -13.47
N ASN A 124 8.74 14.99 -14.23
CA ASN A 124 8.38 13.60 -13.99
C ASN A 124 9.60 12.68 -14.10
N ARG A 125 10.48 12.91 -15.09
CA ARG A 125 11.72 12.15 -15.22
C ARG A 125 12.69 12.35 -14.05
N LEU A 126 12.75 13.55 -13.47
CA LEU A 126 13.57 13.84 -12.29
C LEU A 126 13.01 13.21 -11.01
N ILE A 127 11.68 13.18 -10.88
CA ILE A 127 10.98 12.55 -9.76
C ILE A 127 11.32 11.05 -9.64
N ASP A 128 11.53 10.35 -10.76
CA ASP A 128 11.92 8.94 -10.80
C ASP A 128 13.23 8.64 -10.05
N TYR A 129 14.11 9.64 -9.86
CA TYR A 129 15.38 9.48 -9.16
C TYR A 129 15.30 9.71 -7.64
N LEU A 130 14.13 10.12 -7.13
CA LEU A 130 13.94 10.30 -5.68
C LEU A 130 13.66 8.96 -4.98
N PRO A 131 14.21 8.75 -3.78
CA PRO A 131 13.97 7.52 -3.04
C PRO A 131 12.49 7.42 -2.62
N ASN A 132 11.96 6.20 -2.63
CA ASN A 132 10.61 5.87 -2.16
C ASN A 132 9.46 6.55 -2.92
N ILE A 133 9.67 6.92 -4.18
CA ILE A 133 8.62 7.38 -5.08
C ILE A 133 8.25 6.26 -6.07
N PRO A 134 6.98 6.07 -6.41
CA PRO A 134 6.59 5.16 -7.49
C PRO A 134 7.15 5.65 -8.82
N ILE A 135 7.86 4.78 -9.54
CA ILE A 135 8.29 5.06 -10.91
C ILE A 135 7.07 4.79 -11.82
N VAL A 136 6.65 5.81 -12.55
CA VAL A 136 5.50 5.72 -13.46
C VAL A 136 6.02 5.62 -14.88
N ALA A 137 5.44 4.70 -15.69
CA ALA A 137 5.82 4.62 -17.09
C ALA A 137 5.43 5.91 -17.81
N GLN A 138 6.42 6.60 -18.35
CA GLN A 138 6.24 7.78 -19.19
C GLN A 138 6.27 7.34 -20.65
N ASN A 139 5.34 7.85 -21.46
CA ASN A 139 5.19 7.52 -22.89
C ASN A 139 4.65 6.10 -23.19
N VAL A 140 4.00 5.46 -22.21
CA VAL A 140 3.26 4.21 -22.40
C VAL A 140 1.88 4.37 -21.76
N GLY A 141 0.81 3.98 -22.45
CA GLY A 141 -0.57 4.20 -21.99
C GLY A 141 -1.03 5.65 -22.13
N LEU A 142 -1.84 6.12 -21.18
CA LEU A 142 -2.32 7.49 -21.04
C LEU A 142 -1.33 8.39 -20.28
N GLY A 143 -0.34 7.81 -19.57
CA GLY A 143 0.67 8.56 -18.82
C GLY A 143 0.12 9.22 -17.54
N LEU A 144 -1.03 8.76 -17.03
CA LEU A 144 -1.72 9.30 -15.86
C LEU A 144 -1.36 8.56 -14.55
N GLY A 145 -0.36 7.68 -14.59
CA GLY A 145 0.03 6.84 -13.45
C GLY A 145 -0.67 5.48 -13.41
N GLU A 146 -1.24 5.04 -14.53
CA GLU A 146 -1.93 3.75 -14.67
C GLU A 146 -0.96 2.57 -14.87
N ILE A 147 0.32 2.84 -15.11
CA ILE A 147 1.41 1.85 -15.17
C ILE A 147 2.51 2.28 -14.19
N MET A 148 2.89 1.40 -13.27
CA MET A 148 3.80 1.72 -12.17
C MET A 148 4.77 0.58 -11.88
N GLU A 149 6.03 0.91 -11.63
CA GLU A 149 7.05 -0.03 -11.18
C GLU A 149 7.28 0.08 -9.67
N VAL A 150 7.33 -1.08 -9.00
CA VAL A 150 7.49 -1.14 -7.53
C VAL A 150 8.53 -2.20 -7.16
N LEU A 151 9.64 -1.76 -6.58
CA LEU A 151 10.63 -2.65 -5.98
C LEU A 151 10.10 -3.19 -4.64
N VAL A 152 10.05 -4.51 -4.50
CA VAL A 152 9.57 -5.20 -3.30
C VAL A 152 10.69 -5.32 -2.27
N PRO A 153 10.60 -4.64 -1.10
CA PRO A 153 11.60 -4.76 -0.05
C PRO A 153 11.52 -6.12 0.67
N PHE A 154 12.60 -6.52 1.34
CA PHE A 154 12.71 -7.78 2.09
C PHE A 154 11.60 -7.97 3.15
N GLY A 155 11.18 -6.88 3.81
CA GLY A 155 10.13 -6.92 4.82
C GLY A 155 8.71 -6.75 4.28
N SER A 156 8.49 -6.80 2.96
CA SER A 156 7.17 -6.56 2.37
C SER A 156 6.17 -7.66 2.73
N SER A 157 4.92 -7.27 2.99
CA SER A 157 3.80 -8.22 3.08
C SER A 157 3.54 -8.99 1.77
N TYR A 158 4.09 -8.52 0.64
CA TYR A 158 3.93 -9.14 -0.68
C TYR A 158 4.99 -10.18 -0.99
N VAL A 159 6.09 -10.25 -0.21
CA VAL A 159 7.12 -11.26 -0.45
C VAL A 159 6.56 -12.66 -0.16
N TYR A 160 6.94 -13.62 -0.98
CA TYR A 160 6.59 -15.04 -0.94
C TYR A 160 5.09 -15.32 -1.03
N ARG A 161 4.29 -14.33 -1.42
CA ARG A 161 2.92 -14.55 -1.84
C ARG A 161 2.90 -15.05 -3.27
N HIS A 162 2.07 -16.06 -3.50
CA HIS A 162 1.68 -16.45 -4.85
C HIS A 162 0.85 -15.34 -5.49
N ILE A 163 1.10 -15.01 -6.76
CA ILE A 163 0.34 -13.97 -7.47
C ILE A 163 -1.17 -14.27 -7.43
N GLY A 164 -1.55 -15.54 -7.54
CA GLY A 164 -2.95 -15.98 -7.50
C GLY A 164 -3.63 -15.85 -6.13
N SER A 165 -2.88 -15.66 -5.03
CA SER A 165 -3.46 -15.41 -3.71
C SER A 165 -3.70 -13.92 -3.43
N ILE A 166 -3.16 -13.03 -4.27
CA ILE A 166 -3.29 -11.58 -4.14
C ILE A 166 -4.54 -11.13 -4.91
N GLU A 167 -5.45 -10.45 -4.21
CA GLU A 167 -6.65 -9.89 -4.82
C GLU A 167 -6.30 -8.68 -5.71
N GLN A 168 -6.60 -8.81 -7.00
CA GLN A 168 -6.24 -7.86 -8.06
C GLN A 168 -7.51 -7.21 -8.65
N LYS A 169 -8.21 -6.41 -7.83
CA LYS A 169 -9.43 -5.66 -8.22
C LYS A 169 -9.06 -4.27 -8.72
N ASN A 170 -9.37 -3.97 -9.98
CA ASN A 170 -9.05 -2.69 -10.64
C ASN A 170 -7.55 -2.36 -10.72
N TRP A 171 -6.70 -3.37 -10.49
CA TRP A 171 -5.27 -3.35 -10.75
C TRP A 171 -4.78 -4.77 -11.01
N LYS A 172 -3.63 -4.93 -11.68
CA LYS A 172 -2.97 -6.21 -11.90
C LYS A 172 -1.45 -6.10 -11.80
N ILE A 173 -0.81 -7.18 -11.39
CA ILE A 173 0.63 -7.41 -11.61
C ILE A 173 0.76 -7.88 -13.06
N ALA A 174 1.31 -7.04 -13.92
CA ALA A 174 1.45 -7.29 -15.35
C ALA A 174 2.77 -8.01 -15.68
N ALA A 175 3.82 -7.73 -14.91
CA ALA A 175 5.13 -8.38 -15.07
C ALA A 175 5.92 -8.37 -13.76
N ILE A 176 6.90 -9.27 -13.70
CA ILE A 176 7.92 -9.30 -12.65
C ILE A 176 9.29 -9.22 -13.33
N TYR A 177 10.13 -8.27 -12.94
CA TYR A 177 11.53 -8.29 -13.29
C TYR A 177 12.33 -8.85 -12.12
N ARG A 178 13.02 -9.96 -12.36
CA ARG A 178 13.89 -10.63 -11.39
C ARG A 178 15.24 -10.90 -12.04
N ASN A 179 16.33 -10.50 -11.41
CA ASN A 179 17.69 -10.65 -11.94
C ASN A 179 17.80 -10.10 -13.39
N ASN A 180 17.19 -8.93 -13.64
CA ASN A 180 17.11 -8.28 -14.95
C ASN A 180 16.45 -9.12 -16.06
N LYS A 181 15.63 -10.12 -15.71
CA LYS A 181 14.83 -10.91 -16.65
C LYS A 181 13.35 -10.62 -16.45
N LEU A 182 12.65 -10.43 -17.56
CA LEU A 182 11.19 -10.33 -17.59
C LEU A 182 10.57 -11.71 -17.34
N ILE A 183 9.68 -11.79 -16.35
CA ILE A 183 8.91 -12.98 -16.01
C ILE A 183 7.43 -12.61 -16.14
N LEU A 184 6.69 -13.39 -16.92
CA LEU A 184 5.25 -13.25 -17.04
C LEU A 184 4.56 -13.85 -15.80
N PRO A 185 3.56 -13.17 -15.23
CA PRO A 185 2.94 -13.57 -13.98
C PRO A 185 2.03 -14.80 -14.17
N GLU A 186 2.31 -15.87 -13.43
CA GLU A 186 1.44 -17.05 -13.31
C GLU A 186 0.82 -17.13 -11.90
N PRO A 187 -0.38 -17.72 -11.72
CA PRO A 187 -1.02 -17.81 -10.42
C PRO A 187 -0.17 -18.48 -9.33
N LYS A 188 0.65 -19.46 -9.70
CA LYS A 188 1.57 -20.19 -8.81
C LYS A 188 2.91 -19.48 -8.60
N GLN A 189 3.22 -18.43 -9.36
CA GLN A 189 4.48 -17.73 -9.24
C GLN A 189 4.54 -16.97 -7.91
N MET A 190 5.64 -17.10 -7.18
CA MET A 190 5.88 -16.35 -5.94
C MET A 190 6.65 -15.06 -6.22
N ILE A 191 6.26 -13.99 -5.56
CA ILE A 191 7.01 -12.72 -5.52
C ILE A 191 8.20 -12.88 -4.55
N TRP A 192 9.39 -12.47 -4.93
CA TRP A 192 10.62 -12.56 -4.12
C TRP A 192 11.09 -11.17 -3.66
N PRO A 193 11.97 -11.10 -2.64
CA PRO A 193 12.63 -9.85 -2.30
C PRO A 193 13.38 -9.30 -3.50
N ASN A 194 13.40 -7.99 -3.65
CA ASN A 194 14.03 -7.26 -4.76
C ASN A 194 13.46 -7.57 -6.14
N ASP A 195 12.33 -8.28 -6.24
CA ASP A 195 11.55 -8.26 -7.47
C ASP A 195 11.08 -6.84 -7.75
N LEU A 196 11.14 -6.44 -9.01
CA LEU A 196 10.50 -5.22 -9.49
C LEU A 196 9.18 -5.62 -10.15
N LEU A 197 8.07 -5.24 -9.52
CA LEU A 197 6.73 -5.54 -10.02
C LEU A 197 6.28 -4.41 -10.95
N LEU A 198 5.83 -4.77 -12.15
CA LEU A 198 5.11 -3.87 -13.05
C LEU A 198 3.61 -4.00 -12.78
N LEU A 199 3.00 -2.92 -12.33
CA LEU A 199 1.58 -2.84 -11.96
C LEU A 199 0.82 -2.03 -13.00
N ILE A 200 -0.40 -2.47 -13.34
CA ILE A 200 -1.30 -1.75 -14.26
C ILE A 200 -2.68 -1.62 -13.61
N GLY A 201 -3.31 -0.46 -13.64
CA GLY A 201 -4.63 -0.25 -13.04
C GLY A 201 -5.02 1.21 -12.81
N GLU A 202 -6.04 1.42 -11.99
CA GLU A 202 -6.46 2.78 -11.61
C GLU A 202 -5.35 3.51 -10.81
N PRO A 203 -4.93 4.73 -11.18
CA PRO A 203 -3.81 5.42 -10.52
C PRO A 203 -3.97 5.59 -9.00
N LYS A 204 -5.21 5.84 -8.54
CA LYS A 204 -5.51 5.97 -7.10
C LYS A 204 -5.29 4.64 -6.35
N VAL A 205 -5.67 3.52 -6.96
CA VAL A 205 -5.50 2.18 -6.40
C VAL A 205 -4.02 1.80 -6.38
N LEU A 206 -3.30 2.06 -7.48
CA LEU A 206 -1.86 1.75 -7.57
C LEU A 206 -1.04 2.48 -6.50
N LYS A 207 -1.35 3.75 -6.19
CA LYS A 207 -0.72 4.49 -5.08
C LYS A 207 -0.91 3.81 -3.72
N TYR A 208 -2.07 3.20 -3.46
CA TYR A 208 -2.32 2.44 -2.24
C TYR A 208 -1.51 1.13 -2.21
N ILE A 209 -1.51 0.39 -3.33
CA ILE A 209 -0.75 -0.85 -3.47
C ILE A 209 0.75 -0.61 -3.30
N PHE A 210 1.30 0.44 -3.90
CA PHE A 210 2.69 0.87 -3.70
C PHE A 210 3.05 1.02 -2.22
N LYS A 211 2.23 1.76 -1.47
CA LYS A 211 2.44 1.95 -0.01
C LYS A 211 2.36 0.62 0.74
N SER A 212 1.49 -0.28 0.33
CA SER A 212 1.35 -1.61 0.95
C SER A 212 2.57 -2.49 0.71
N ILE A 213 3.10 -2.50 -0.52
CA ILE A 213 4.31 -3.23 -0.90
C ILE A 213 5.54 -2.68 -0.16
N LYS A 214 5.66 -1.34 -0.02
CA LYS A 214 6.81 -0.70 0.62
C LYS A 214 6.85 -0.78 2.15
N ARG A 215 5.83 -1.32 2.82
CA ARG A 215 5.84 -1.50 4.29
C ARG A 215 6.79 -2.63 4.68
N GLU A 216 7.77 -2.32 5.52
CA GLU A 216 8.67 -3.31 6.14
C GLU A 216 8.07 -3.85 7.45
N THR A 217 8.31 -5.12 7.74
CA THR A 217 7.99 -5.78 9.03
C THR A 217 8.75 -5.14 10.20
N GLY A 218 8.13 -5.10 11.38
CA GLY A 218 8.69 -4.48 12.58
C GLY A 218 8.16 -3.06 12.78
N GLN A 219 6.94 -2.77 12.32
CA GLN A 219 6.32 -1.44 12.37
C GLN A 219 4.97 -1.45 13.09
N PHE A 220 4.44 -2.63 13.45
CA PHE A 220 3.23 -2.72 14.25
C PHE A 220 3.30 -1.78 15.47
N PRO A 221 2.28 -0.93 15.71
CA PRO A 221 0.91 -1.01 15.21
C PRO A 221 0.62 -0.36 13.84
N LEU A 222 1.62 0.19 13.13
CA LEU A 222 1.42 0.55 11.72
C LEU A 222 1.12 -0.73 10.92
N PRO A 223 0.13 -0.72 10.02
CA PRO A 223 -0.51 0.46 9.44
C PRO A 223 -1.80 0.93 10.11
N TYR A 224 -2.26 0.24 11.16
CA TYR A 224 -3.55 0.48 11.79
C TYR A 224 -3.60 1.83 12.51
N GLY A 225 -2.47 2.26 13.05
CA GLY A 225 -2.29 3.54 13.73
C GLY A 225 -0.88 3.64 14.29
N THR A 226 -0.60 4.68 15.07
CA THR A 226 0.72 4.90 15.65
C THR A 226 0.78 4.66 17.15
N ASN A 227 -0.37 4.63 17.83
CA ASN A 227 -0.45 4.57 19.29
C ASN A 227 -1.21 3.31 19.74
N SER A 228 -0.89 2.81 20.93
CA SER A 228 -1.67 1.77 21.60
C SER A 228 -2.70 2.39 22.52
N TYR A 229 -3.82 1.70 22.74
CA TYR A 229 -4.93 2.23 23.54
C TYR A 229 -5.45 1.17 24.50
N LEU A 230 -5.32 1.42 25.80
CA LEU A 230 -5.89 0.61 26.87
C LEU A 230 -7.25 1.20 27.28
N PHE A 231 -8.30 0.38 27.22
CA PHE A 231 -9.64 0.74 27.65
C PHE A 231 -10.00 0.07 28.96
N ILE A 232 -10.35 0.88 29.97
CA ILE A 232 -10.76 0.42 31.30
C ILE A 232 -12.16 0.94 31.62
N ASP A 233 -13.05 0.04 32.05
CA ASP A 233 -14.34 0.39 32.65
C ASP A 233 -14.29 0.06 34.15
N ALA A 234 -13.94 1.06 34.94
CA ALA A 234 -13.65 0.90 36.36
C ALA A 234 -14.89 0.49 37.21
N LYS A 235 -16.10 0.59 36.67
CA LYS A 235 -17.32 0.10 37.32
C LYS A 235 -17.56 -1.38 37.04
N ARG A 236 -17.19 -1.87 35.85
CA ARG A 236 -17.44 -3.25 35.44
C ARG A 236 -16.28 -4.16 35.79
N GLU A 237 -15.06 -3.66 35.80
CA GLU A 237 -13.83 -4.41 36.05
C GLU A 237 -13.49 -4.51 37.54
N LYS A 238 -12.81 -5.60 37.93
CA LYS A 238 -12.30 -5.77 39.29
C LYS A 238 -10.93 -5.12 39.41
N ARG A 239 -10.55 -4.67 40.61
CA ARG A 239 -9.23 -4.07 40.88
C ARG A 239 -8.06 -4.89 40.32
N PHE A 240 -8.06 -6.21 40.54
CA PHE A 240 -7.04 -7.11 39.98
C PHE A 240 -6.98 -7.08 38.45
N GLU A 241 -8.12 -6.99 37.76
CA GLU A 241 -8.17 -6.97 36.28
C GLU A 241 -7.62 -5.66 35.73
N ILE A 242 -7.88 -4.55 36.42
CA ILE A 242 -7.35 -3.22 36.11
C ILE A 242 -5.83 -3.20 36.32
N GLU A 243 -5.37 -3.62 37.50
CA GLU A 243 -3.94 -3.77 37.82
C GLU A 243 -3.22 -4.61 36.77
N LYS A 244 -3.84 -5.74 36.40
CA LYS A 244 -3.28 -6.64 35.41
C LYS A 244 -3.19 -6.01 34.01
N SER A 245 -4.24 -5.32 33.58
CA SER A 245 -4.28 -4.66 32.28
C SER A 245 -3.27 -3.53 32.18
N LEU A 246 -3.06 -2.76 33.26
CA LEU A 246 -2.02 -1.74 33.31
C LEU A 246 -0.62 -2.35 33.16
N GLN A 247 -0.32 -3.38 33.95
CA GLN A 247 0.97 -4.07 33.89
C GLN A 247 1.27 -4.65 32.51
N ASP A 248 0.30 -5.36 31.93
CA ASP A 248 0.48 -5.98 30.61
C ASP A 248 0.52 -4.94 29.47
N ALA A 249 -0.26 -3.86 29.55
CA ALA A 249 -0.22 -2.77 28.57
C ALA A 249 1.12 -2.02 28.61
N LEU A 250 1.64 -1.73 29.80
CA LEU A 250 2.96 -1.11 29.98
C LEU A 250 4.09 -2.00 29.46
N TYR A 251 4.01 -3.31 29.75
CA TYR A 251 4.96 -4.28 29.20
C TYR A 251 4.92 -4.29 27.67
N LEU A 252 3.72 -4.31 27.07
CA LEU A 252 3.57 -4.26 25.63
C LEU A 252 4.10 -2.97 25.02
N HIS A 253 3.80 -1.82 25.61
CA HIS A 253 4.32 -0.53 25.16
C HIS A 253 5.85 -0.51 25.14
N SER A 254 6.51 -1.19 26.10
CA SER A 254 7.98 -1.33 26.11
C SER A 254 8.57 -2.24 25.03
N ARG A 255 7.74 -3.06 24.37
CA ARG A 255 8.16 -4.06 23.37
C ARG A 255 7.68 -3.72 21.97
N LEU A 256 6.49 -3.16 21.86
CA LEU A 256 5.90 -2.72 20.62
C LEU A 256 6.49 -1.36 20.20
N LYS A 257 6.43 -1.05 18.91
CA LYS A 257 6.93 0.24 18.38
C LYS A 257 5.85 1.33 18.33
N ASP A 258 4.82 1.23 19.14
CA ASP A 258 3.85 2.31 19.26
C ASP A 258 4.49 3.55 19.91
N LYS A 259 4.06 4.75 19.50
CA LYS A 259 4.67 6.01 19.95
C LYS A 259 4.20 6.42 21.35
N LYS A 260 2.94 6.13 21.67
CA LYS A 260 2.32 6.41 22.96
C LYS A 260 1.34 5.31 23.34
N LEU A 261 1.25 5.04 24.63
CA LEU A 261 0.15 4.28 25.25
C LEU A 261 -0.89 5.25 25.80
N ILE A 262 -2.11 5.20 25.27
CA ILE A 262 -3.24 5.99 25.78
C ILE A 262 -4.06 5.09 26.71
N ILE A 263 -4.27 5.51 27.95
CA ILE A 263 -5.05 4.78 28.94
C ILE A 263 -6.36 5.53 29.19
N ARG A 264 -7.46 5.07 28.58
CA ARG A 264 -8.79 5.64 28.81
C ARG A 264 -9.51 4.89 29.92
N VAL A 265 -9.92 5.62 30.95
CA VAL A 265 -10.74 5.12 32.05
C VAL A 265 -12.12 5.75 31.98
N ILE A 266 -13.17 4.91 31.98
CA ILE A 266 -14.55 5.34 32.14
C ILE A 266 -15.14 4.81 33.44
N ASN A 267 -16.25 5.41 33.87
CA ASN A 267 -16.98 5.02 35.08
C ASN A 267 -16.07 4.92 36.32
N PRO A 268 -15.29 5.97 36.65
CA PRO A 268 -14.39 5.95 37.80
C PRO A 268 -15.16 5.59 39.08
N SER A 269 -14.74 4.52 39.75
CA SER A 269 -15.48 3.92 40.88
C SER A 269 -14.76 4.01 42.23
N CYS A 270 -13.42 4.09 42.23
CA CYS A 270 -12.61 4.05 43.45
C CYS A 270 -11.36 4.93 43.33
N ILE A 271 -11.18 5.85 44.28
CA ILE A 271 -10.05 6.80 44.31
C ILE A 271 -8.69 6.07 44.26
N LYS A 272 -8.52 5.02 45.06
CA LYS A 272 -7.26 4.24 45.10
C LYS A 272 -6.89 3.63 43.74
N VAL A 273 -7.88 3.23 42.95
CA VAL A 273 -7.66 2.69 41.60
C VAL A 273 -7.25 3.81 40.65
N LEU A 274 -7.84 4.99 40.78
CA LEU A 274 -7.49 6.15 39.95
C LEU A 274 -6.11 6.69 40.28
N GLU A 275 -5.72 6.74 41.56
CA GLU A 275 -4.37 7.12 41.99
C GLU A 275 -3.34 6.19 41.35
N MET A 276 -3.53 4.88 41.47
CA MET A 276 -2.68 3.86 40.83
C MET A 276 -2.61 4.00 39.31
N ILE A 277 -3.72 4.33 38.62
CA ILE A 277 -3.69 4.56 37.17
C ILE A 277 -2.95 5.86 36.84
N LYS A 278 -3.10 6.92 37.64
CA LYS A 278 -2.41 8.20 37.41
C LYS A 278 -0.91 8.12 37.67
N GLU A 279 -0.46 7.23 38.54
CA GLU A 279 0.97 7.01 38.82
C GLU A 279 1.78 6.57 37.59
N VAL A 280 1.12 6.02 36.56
CA VAL A 280 1.80 5.57 35.34
C VAL A 280 1.84 6.63 34.23
N ASP A 281 1.24 7.79 34.45
CA ASP A 281 1.18 8.93 33.51
C ASP A 281 2.56 9.57 33.33
N ARG A 282 3.03 9.64 32.09
CA ARG A 282 4.36 10.15 31.71
C ARG A 282 4.42 10.49 30.21
N GLU A 283 5.56 10.95 29.71
CA GLU A 283 5.68 11.48 28.34
C GLU A 283 5.17 10.52 27.23
N ASP A 284 5.46 9.22 27.36
CA ASP A 284 5.08 8.12 26.47
C ASP A 284 3.75 7.43 26.87
N VAL A 285 3.17 7.76 28.02
CA VAL A 285 1.93 7.13 28.53
C VAL A 285 0.95 8.20 28.98
N GLU A 286 -0.17 8.35 28.27
CA GLU A 286 -1.15 9.40 28.53
C GLU A 286 -2.38 8.82 29.22
N VAL A 287 -2.69 9.32 30.42
CA VAL A 287 -3.82 8.85 31.24
C VAL A 287 -5.00 9.79 31.14
N GLU A 288 -6.14 9.23 30.75
CA GLU A 288 -7.31 9.98 30.35
C GLU A 288 -8.55 9.43 31.07
N ILE A 289 -9.07 10.18 32.05
CA ILE A 289 -10.18 9.74 32.90
C ILE A 289 -11.45 10.52 32.56
N ASP A 290 -12.47 9.80 32.09
CA ASP A 290 -13.78 10.37 31.81
C ASP A 290 -14.68 10.31 33.06
N PHE A 291 -14.99 11.49 33.61
CA PHE A 291 -15.89 11.66 34.74
C PHE A 291 -17.36 11.89 34.31
N SER A 292 -17.64 11.94 33.01
CA SER A 292 -18.99 12.16 32.51
C SER A 292 -19.90 10.96 32.80
N SER A 293 -21.19 11.25 33.04
CA SER A 293 -22.21 10.23 33.34
C SER A 293 -22.76 9.51 32.10
N ASN A 294 -22.29 9.87 30.91
CA ASN A 294 -22.78 9.31 29.64
C ASN A 294 -21.95 8.06 29.26
N ASN A 295 -22.46 6.91 29.68
CA ASN A 295 -21.82 5.59 29.60
C ASN A 295 -21.82 4.99 28.17
N SER A 296 -21.32 5.71 27.17
CA SER A 296 -21.24 5.19 25.81
C SER A 296 -19.83 4.69 25.49
N PHE A 297 -19.73 3.43 25.07
CA PHE A 297 -18.53 2.88 24.44
C PHE A 297 -18.13 3.64 23.15
N GLU A 298 -18.96 4.56 22.66
CA GLU A 298 -18.68 5.44 21.53
C GLU A 298 -17.46 6.33 21.75
N ILE A 299 -17.04 6.59 23.00
CA ILE A 299 -15.79 7.29 23.29
C ILE A 299 -14.59 6.63 22.61
N ILE A 300 -14.59 5.30 22.48
CA ILE A 300 -13.54 4.55 21.79
C ILE A 300 -13.43 4.99 20.33
N LEU A 301 -14.56 5.23 19.64
CA LEU A 301 -14.56 5.65 18.24
C LEU A 301 -13.98 7.06 18.07
N ARG A 302 -14.30 7.97 18.99
CA ARG A 302 -13.73 9.32 19.02
C ARG A 302 -12.22 9.27 19.27
N ASP A 303 -11.80 8.47 20.23
CA ASP A 303 -10.41 8.37 20.65
C ASP A 303 -9.53 7.71 19.57
N ILE A 304 -10.06 6.73 18.83
CA ILE A 304 -9.37 6.13 17.69
C ILE A 304 -8.91 7.21 16.70
N LEU A 305 -9.79 8.15 16.36
CA LEU A 305 -9.50 9.22 15.42
C LEU A 305 -8.53 10.25 16.02
N THR A 306 -8.77 10.63 17.27
CA THR A 306 -8.01 11.67 17.98
C THR A 306 -6.56 11.24 18.19
N TYR A 307 -6.36 10.02 18.71
CA TYR A 307 -5.04 9.51 19.08
C TYR A 307 -4.41 8.63 18.01
N LYS A 308 -5.02 8.45 16.84
CA LYS A 308 -4.50 7.57 15.78
C LYS A 308 -4.18 6.17 16.30
N VAL A 309 -5.16 5.57 16.98
CA VAL A 309 -5.01 4.26 17.65
C VAL A 309 -4.79 3.17 16.62
N GLY A 310 -3.77 2.34 16.84
CA GLY A 310 -3.46 1.19 16.00
C GLY A 310 -3.70 -0.18 16.64
N ILE A 311 -3.84 -0.24 17.97
CA ILE A 311 -4.29 -1.43 18.69
C ILE A 311 -5.12 -1.04 19.90
N ILE A 312 -6.24 -1.74 20.12
CA ILE A 312 -7.10 -1.58 21.29
C ILE A 312 -6.85 -2.74 22.25
N MET A 313 -6.65 -2.44 23.52
CA MET A 313 -6.35 -3.39 24.58
C MET A 313 -7.41 -3.30 25.67
N LEU A 314 -7.91 -4.43 26.15
CA LEU A 314 -8.87 -4.49 27.25
C LEU A 314 -8.83 -5.85 27.94
N PHE A 315 -9.40 -5.97 29.15
CA PHE A 315 -9.52 -7.27 29.79
C PHE A 315 -10.58 -8.15 29.11
N ASN A 316 -10.33 -9.45 28.96
CA ASN A 316 -11.23 -10.38 28.25
C ASN A 316 -12.69 -10.35 28.72
N ARG A 317 -12.94 -10.11 30.01
CA ARG A 317 -14.30 -10.03 30.57
C ARG A 317 -15.10 -8.86 30.00
N LEU A 318 -14.45 -7.72 29.72
CA LEU A 318 -15.10 -6.59 29.07
C LEU A 318 -15.43 -6.90 27.62
N PHE A 319 -14.53 -7.60 26.93
CA PHE A 319 -14.73 -7.97 25.52
C PHE A 319 -16.03 -8.72 25.32
N GLU A 320 -16.55 -9.44 26.32
CA GLU A 320 -17.82 -10.17 26.23
C GLU A 320 -19.07 -9.31 26.13
N ASN A 321 -18.98 -8.01 26.38
CA ASN A 321 -20.11 -7.12 26.21
C ASN A 321 -20.50 -7.00 24.72
N LYS A 322 -21.76 -7.34 24.40
CA LYS A 322 -22.27 -7.36 23.02
C LYS A 322 -22.18 -6.01 22.31
N GLU A 323 -22.49 -4.91 23.00
CA GLU A 323 -22.41 -3.57 22.43
C GLU A 323 -20.95 -3.18 22.16
N LEU A 324 -20.05 -3.44 23.10
CA LEU A 324 -18.62 -3.21 22.91
C LEU A 324 -18.05 -4.03 21.75
N LYS A 325 -18.36 -5.34 21.63
CA LYS A 325 -17.90 -6.16 20.49
C LYS A 325 -18.29 -5.57 19.14
N LYS A 326 -19.53 -5.07 19.01
CA LYS A 326 -19.99 -4.45 17.76
C LYS A 326 -19.20 -3.18 17.44
N ILE A 327 -18.94 -2.34 18.45
CA ILE A 327 -18.16 -1.11 18.29
C ILE A 327 -16.72 -1.43 17.88
N LEU A 328 -16.09 -2.37 18.60
CA LEU A 328 -14.73 -2.83 18.30
C LEU A 328 -14.63 -3.48 16.90
N PHE A 329 -15.64 -4.24 16.48
CA PHE A 329 -15.69 -4.82 15.13
C PHE A 329 -15.84 -3.75 14.04
N LYS A 330 -16.69 -2.74 14.28
CA LYS A 330 -16.84 -1.58 13.37
C LYS A 330 -15.56 -0.74 13.29
N ALA A 331 -14.80 -0.65 14.38
CA ALA A 331 -13.53 0.08 14.41
C ALA A 331 -12.49 -0.48 13.43
N ASN A 332 -12.59 -1.76 13.06
CA ASN A 332 -11.68 -2.41 12.12
C ASN A 332 -10.19 -2.31 12.51
N LEU A 333 -9.91 -2.40 13.81
CA LEU A 333 -8.55 -2.38 14.38
C LEU A 333 -8.23 -3.72 15.08
N PRO A 334 -6.94 -4.09 15.19
CA PRO A 334 -6.49 -5.16 16.06
C PRO A 334 -6.94 -4.94 17.50
N ILE A 335 -7.48 -5.99 18.12
CA ILE A 335 -7.90 -5.97 19.52
C ILE A 335 -7.15 -7.04 20.29
N LEU A 336 -6.43 -6.61 21.33
CA LEU A 336 -5.84 -7.50 22.30
C LEU A 336 -6.75 -7.60 23.53
N THR A 337 -7.09 -8.82 23.91
CA THR A 337 -7.73 -9.11 25.19
C THR A 337 -6.72 -9.68 26.16
N PHE A 338 -6.52 -9.02 27.30
CA PHE A 338 -5.75 -9.57 28.42
C PHE A 338 -6.49 -10.69 29.12
N SER A 339 -5.74 -11.54 29.81
CA SER A 339 -6.28 -12.60 30.67
C SER A 339 -5.59 -12.58 32.03
N LYS A 340 -5.84 -13.61 32.83
CA LYS A 340 -5.12 -13.81 34.09
C LYS A 340 -3.64 -14.16 33.89
N GLU A 341 -3.29 -14.69 32.72
CA GLU A 341 -1.92 -15.09 32.41
C GLU A 341 -1.12 -13.88 31.94
N PRO A 342 0.03 -13.56 32.58
CA PRO A 342 0.83 -12.41 32.19
C PRO A 342 1.42 -12.48 30.79
N ILE A 343 1.46 -11.32 30.11
CA ILE A 343 2.05 -11.26 28.76
C ILE A 343 3.57 -11.45 28.78
N ASN A 344 4.25 -11.02 29.85
CA ASN A 344 5.69 -11.13 29.97
C ASN A 344 6.21 -12.57 30.13
N ILE A 345 5.35 -13.55 30.46
CA ILE A 345 5.73 -14.97 30.56
C ILE A 345 5.41 -15.77 29.29
N LEU A 346 4.79 -15.14 28.29
CA LEU A 346 4.44 -15.82 27.05
C LEU A 346 5.71 -16.14 26.27
N LYS A 347 5.71 -17.33 25.66
CA LYS A 347 6.82 -17.83 24.84
C LYS A 347 6.40 -18.08 23.40
N TYR A 348 5.11 -18.32 23.18
CA TYR A 348 4.60 -18.77 21.90
C TYR A 348 3.44 -17.93 21.39
N SER A 349 3.47 -17.61 20.11
CA SER A 349 2.33 -17.16 19.31
C SER A 349 1.59 -18.39 18.79
N ALA A 350 0.38 -18.63 19.28
CA ALA A 350 -0.42 -19.80 18.94
C ALA A 350 -1.49 -19.47 17.90
N LEU A 351 -1.54 -20.27 16.82
CA LEU A 351 -2.59 -20.21 15.82
C LEU A 351 -3.30 -21.55 15.70
N LEU A 352 -4.62 -21.51 15.61
CA LEU A 352 -5.41 -22.67 15.28
C LEU A 352 -5.72 -22.67 13.78
N LEU A 353 -5.25 -23.69 13.06
CA LEU A 353 -5.51 -23.84 11.63
C LEU A 353 -6.91 -24.39 11.40
N CYS A 354 -7.90 -23.49 11.30
CA CYS A 354 -9.23 -23.81 10.80
C CYS A 354 -9.24 -23.70 9.26
N LYS A 355 -10.24 -24.30 8.59
CA LYS A 355 -10.41 -24.34 7.11
C LYS A 355 -10.64 -22.96 6.44
N ASN A 356 -9.92 -21.93 6.88
CA ASN A 356 -10.19 -20.55 6.56
C ASN A 356 -8.95 -19.87 5.94
N LYS A 357 -9.12 -19.28 4.75
CA LYS A 357 -8.06 -18.55 4.04
C LYS A 357 -7.63 -17.27 4.78
N ASP A 358 -8.44 -16.82 5.74
CA ASP A 358 -8.23 -15.60 6.53
C ASP A 358 -6.88 -15.58 7.27
N LEU A 359 -6.34 -16.75 7.66
CA LEU A 359 -5.04 -16.84 8.34
C LEU A 359 -3.86 -16.39 7.47
N VAL A 360 -3.98 -16.50 6.14
CA VAL A 360 -2.95 -15.98 5.22
C VAL A 360 -2.99 -14.45 5.20
N LEU A 361 -4.18 -13.85 5.25
CA LEU A 361 -4.37 -12.39 5.20
C LEU A 361 -3.73 -11.69 6.40
N ILE A 362 -3.85 -12.28 7.59
CA ILE A 362 -3.34 -11.70 8.84
C ILE A 362 -1.90 -12.11 9.18
N SER A 363 -1.28 -12.99 8.39
CA SER A 363 0.03 -13.58 8.68
C SER A 363 1.13 -12.55 8.91
N SER A 364 1.21 -11.48 8.11
CA SER A 364 2.23 -10.44 8.27
C SER A 364 2.13 -9.73 9.62
N THR A 365 0.90 -9.40 10.05
CA THR A 365 0.66 -8.76 11.35
C THR A 365 1.05 -9.70 12.50
N ILE A 366 0.78 -11.00 12.36
CA ILE A 366 1.15 -12.01 13.36
C ILE A 366 2.67 -12.13 13.47
N PHE A 367 3.38 -12.20 12.35
CA PHE A 367 4.85 -12.26 12.35
C PHE A 367 5.45 -10.99 12.95
N ASP A 368 4.96 -9.81 12.58
CA ASP A 368 5.45 -8.54 13.12
C ASP A 368 5.32 -8.50 14.65
N ILE A 369 4.12 -8.76 15.18
CA ILE A 369 3.88 -8.81 16.63
C ILE A 369 4.75 -9.89 17.29
N SER A 370 4.86 -11.08 16.69
CA SER A 370 5.68 -12.18 17.25
C SER A 370 7.18 -11.84 17.28
N ILE A 371 7.67 -11.07 16.30
CA ILE A 371 9.05 -10.57 16.26
C ILE A 371 9.26 -9.53 17.37
N GLN A 372 8.40 -8.52 17.44
CA GLN A 372 8.50 -7.46 18.46
C GLN A 372 8.40 -8.01 19.89
N LEU A 373 7.52 -8.99 20.12
CA LEU A 373 7.35 -9.65 21.42
C LEU A 373 8.32 -10.81 21.68
N GLN A 374 9.22 -11.12 20.74
CA GLN A 374 10.17 -12.23 20.84
C GLN A 374 9.52 -13.61 21.09
N LEU A 375 8.34 -13.84 20.51
CA LEU A 375 7.60 -15.09 20.62
C LEU A 375 7.96 -16.03 19.45
N ASP A 376 8.04 -17.33 19.74
CA ASP A 376 8.14 -18.40 18.73
C ASP A 376 6.74 -18.78 18.23
N LEU A 377 6.61 -19.32 17.02
CA LEU A 377 5.30 -19.66 16.45
C LEU A 377 4.92 -21.12 16.71
N VAL A 378 3.67 -21.35 17.09
CA VAL A 378 3.08 -22.69 17.21
C VAL A 378 1.79 -22.76 16.41
N LEU A 379 1.78 -23.63 15.38
CA LEU A 379 0.61 -23.89 14.55
C LEU A 379 -0.08 -25.17 15.00
N PHE A 380 -1.32 -25.06 15.45
CA PHE A 380 -2.16 -26.20 15.80
C PHE A 380 -2.96 -26.62 14.57
N ASN A 381 -2.51 -27.68 13.91
CA ASN A 381 -3.22 -28.33 12.82
C ASN A 381 -4.11 -29.44 13.37
N ILE A 382 -5.35 -29.09 13.70
CA ILE A 382 -6.29 -30.00 14.36
C ILE A 382 -7.47 -30.26 13.44
N ASP A 383 -7.41 -31.37 12.72
CA ASP A 383 -8.41 -31.76 11.73
C ASP A 383 -8.90 -33.21 11.98
N PRO A 384 -10.18 -33.39 12.32
CA PRO A 384 -10.76 -34.72 12.49
C PRO A 384 -10.96 -35.49 11.17
N GLU A 385 -11.16 -34.82 10.02
CA GLU A 385 -11.69 -35.50 8.80
C GLU A 385 -11.20 -35.01 7.41
N GLY A 386 -10.30 -34.03 7.28
CA GLY A 386 -9.44 -33.94 6.08
C GLY A 386 -9.26 -32.57 5.39
N GLY A 387 -7.99 -32.32 5.05
CA GLY A 387 -7.48 -31.78 3.78
C GLY A 387 -7.63 -30.28 3.51
N ASN A 388 -6.56 -29.51 3.74
CA ASN A 388 -6.04 -28.32 2.99
C ASN A 388 -5.29 -27.27 3.86
N ASN A 389 -4.76 -27.65 5.02
CA ASN A 389 -3.91 -26.75 5.81
C ASN A 389 -2.44 -26.72 5.34
N ILE A 390 -2.04 -27.57 4.37
CA ILE A 390 -0.65 -27.67 3.89
C ILE A 390 -0.15 -26.33 3.36
N ASN A 391 -0.91 -25.68 2.48
CA ASN A 391 -0.52 -24.38 1.91
C ASN A 391 -0.37 -23.29 2.98
N ILE A 392 -1.19 -23.34 4.05
CA ILE A 392 -1.09 -22.37 5.16
C ILE A 392 0.16 -22.69 6.00
N ILE A 393 0.43 -23.97 6.27
CA ILE A 393 1.63 -24.37 7.01
C ILE A 393 2.88 -23.95 6.24
N GLU A 394 2.97 -24.29 4.95
CA GLU A 394 4.10 -23.91 4.08
C GLU A 394 4.27 -22.38 4.04
N HIS A 395 3.17 -21.62 3.94
CA HIS A 395 3.21 -20.16 4.00
C HIS A 395 3.85 -19.64 5.29
N TYR A 396 3.47 -20.18 6.45
CA TYR A 396 4.03 -19.78 7.74
C TYR A 396 5.44 -20.32 7.98
N GLU A 397 5.79 -21.51 7.50
CA GLU A 397 7.15 -22.07 7.57
C GLU A 397 8.13 -21.23 6.74
N ASN A 398 7.71 -20.81 5.55
CA ASN A 398 8.50 -19.90 4.71
C ASN A 398 8.75 -18.57 5.42
N LEU A 399 7.70 -17.92 5.95
CA LEU A 399 7.83 -16.68 6.72
C LEU A 399 8.72 -16.86 7.96
N ALA A 400 8.59 -17.96 8.68
CA ALA A 400 9.44 -18.28 9.83
C ALA A 400 10.92 -18.40 9.45
N SER A 401 11.24 -19.03 8.33
CA SER A 401 12.62 -19.11 7.81
C SER A 401 13.21 -17.74 7.53
N ILE A 402 12.45 -16.83 6.91
CA ILE A 402 12.90 -15.48 6.55
C ILE A 402 13.16 -14.63 7.81
N PHE A 403 12.24 -14.68 8.77
CA PHE A 403 12.36 -13.92 10.02
C PHE A 403 13.24 -14.62 11.06
N SER A 404 13.90 -15.73 10.71
CA SER A 404 14.72 -16.53 11.62
C SER A 404 13.97 -16.88 12.92
N LYS A 405 12.69 -17.22 12.79
CA LYS A 405 11.81 -17.58 13.90
C LYS A 405 11.61 -19.09 13.96
N ASN A 406 11.58 -19.64 15.18
CA ASN A 406 11.23 -21.04 15.33
C ASN A 406 9.73 -21.22 15.13
N ILE A 407 9.37 -22.24 14.36
CA ILE A 407 8.00 -22.64 14.14
C ILE A 407 7.81 -24.11 14.52
N LYS A 408 6.77 -24.39 15.30
CA LYS A 408 6.38 -25.74 15.70
C LYS A 408 4.98 -26.05 15.18
N VAL A 409 4.85 -27.11 14.40
CA VAL A 409 3.54 -27.60 13.93
C VAL A 409 3.08 -28.75 14.82
N VAL A 410 1.98 -28.55 15.54
CA VAL A 410 1.32 -29.56 16.38
C VAL A 410 0.16 -30.17 15.60
N LYS A 411 0.24 -31.47 15.31
CA LYS A 411 -0.82 -32.22 14.63
C LYS A 411 -1.60 -33.05 15.64
N SER A 412 -2.92 -32.90 15.69
CA SER A 412 -3.79 -33.66 16.60
C SER A 412 -5.15 -33.95 15.94
N LYS A 413 -5.76 -35.10 16.24
CA LYS A 413 -7.15 -35.42 15.84
C LYS A 413 -8.17 -35.14 16.94
N ASN A 414 -7.69 -34.69 18.11
CA ASN A 414 -8.52 -34.42 19.27
C ASN A 414 -9.30 -33.11 19.11
N ASN A 415 -10.22 -32.83 20.05
CA ASN A 415 -10.92 -31.56 20.07
C ASN A 415 -9.92 -30.37 20.19
N PRO A 416 -9.95 -29.39 19.28
CA PRO A 416 -8.94 -28.33 19.21
C PRO A 416 -8.89 -27.42 20.44
N ILE A 417 -10.05 -27.13 21.03
CA ILE A 417 -10.13 -26.32 22.25
C ILE A 417 -9.50 -27.08 23.41
N ARG A 418 -9.76 -28.40 23.53
CA ARG A 418 -9.17 -29.23 24.59
C ARG A 418 -7.66 -29.34 24.48
N GLU A 419 -7.12 -29.40 23.27
CA GLU A 419 -5.67 -29.47 23.08
C GLU A 419 -5.01 -28.14 23.47
N LEU A 420 -5.53 -27.02 22.98
CA LEU A 420 -5.06 -25.69 23.36
C LEU A 420 -5.18 -25.44 24.87
N GLN A 421 -6.19 -25.99 25.54
CA GLN A 421 -6.32 -25.88 27.00
C GLN A 421 -5.20 -26.56 27.79
N LYS A 422 -4.44 -27.49 27.21
CA LYS A 422 -3.28 -28.11 27.87
C LYS A 422 -2.04 -27.23 27.83
N GLU A 423 -1.98 -26.32 26.86
CA GLU A 423 -0.85 -25.41 26.67
C GLU A 423 -0.76 -24.35 27.76
N LYS A 424 0.42 -23.74 27.87
CA LYS A 424 0.76 -22.64 28.78
C LYS A 424 1.64 -21.64 28.03
N SER A 425 1.68 -20.39 28.48
CA SER A 425 2.55 -19.34 27.96
C SER A 425 2.31 -19.03 26.48
N ILE A 426 1.04 -19.01 26.05
CA ILE A 426 0.67 -18.71 24.66
C ILE A 426 -0.09 -17.39 24.51
N LEU A 427 0.23 -16.65 23.45
CA LEU A 427 -0.57 -15.56 22.90
C LEU A 427 -1.37 -16.12 21.72
N GLN A 428 -2.69 -16.14 21.83
CA GLN A 428 -3.53 -16.70 20.76
C GLN A 428 -3.86 -15.64 19.69
N PHE A 429 -3.65 -15.95 18.42
CA PHE A 429 -4.07 -15.10 17.31
C PHE A 429 -5.32 -15.64 16.63
N LEU A 430 -6.27 -14.75 16.36
CA LEU A 430 -7.55 -15.08 15.74
C LEU A 430 -7.92 -14.04 14.66
N PRO A 431 -8.49 -14.47 13.52
CA PRO A 431 -9.12 -13.56 12.59
C PRO A 431 -10.35 -12.92 13.24
N PHE A 432 -10.49 -11.60 13.22
CA PHE A 432 -11.67 -10.92 13.79
C PHE A 432 -12.86 -10.99 12.83
N SER A 433 -13.45 -12.17 12.69
CA SER A 433 -14.56 -12.44 11.79
C SER A 433 -15.93 -12.17 12.45
N LYS A 434 -16.99 -12.06 11.65
CA LYS A 434 -18.39 -11.93 12.14
C LYS A 434 -18.79 -13.08 13.09
N LYS A 435 -18.09 -14.21 13.07
CA LYS A 435 -18.38 -15.37 13.94
C LYS A 435 -18.10 -15.07 15.41
N ILE A 436 -17.13 -14.19 15.70
CA ILE A 436 -16.75 -13.79 17.07
C ILE A 436 -17.80 -12.91 17.74
N LEU A 437 -18.67 -12.26 16.95
CA LEU A 437 -19.78 -11.43 17.43
C LEU A 437 -20.93 -12.23 18.06
N LYS A 438 -20.94 -13.56 17.89
CA LYS A 438 -22.00 -14.41 18.44
C LYS A 438 -21.94 -14.48 19.97
N ASN A 439 -23.10 -14.60 20.60
CA ASN A 439 -23.21 -14.71 22.05
C ASN A 439 -22.84 -16.12 22.52
N ARG A 440 -22.19 -16.23 23.70
CA ARG A 440 -21.75 -17.51 24.32
C ARG A 440 -22.86 -18.56 24.37
N LEU A 441 -24.07 -18.16 24.77
CA LEU A 441 -25.23 -19.05 24.90
C LEU A 441 -25.68 -19.64 23.56
N SER A 442 -25.59 -18.86 22.48
CA SER A 442 -25.97 -19.30 21.12
C SER A 442 -24.94 -20.21 20.45
N THR A 443 -23.75 -20.33 21.03
CA THR A 443 -22.61 -21.08 20.45
C THR A 443 -22.26 -22.36 21.21
N ILE A 444 -23.03 -22.74 22.23
CA ILE A 444 -22.72 -23.91 23.09
C ILE A 444 -22.65 -25.22 22.28
N PHE A 445 -23.49 -25.35 21.24
CA PHE A 445 -23.52 -26.51 20.34
C PHE A 445 -22.70 -26.31 19.05
N SER A 446 -21.99 -25.18 18.91
CA SER A 446 -21.17 -24.96 17.73
C SER A 446 -19.94 -25.88 17.75
N THR A 447 -19.58 -26.39 16.59
CA THR A 447 -18.33 -27.13 16.35
C THR A 447 -17.22 -26.23 15.81
N ASP A 448 -17.52 -24.97 15.50
CA ASP A 448 -16.55 -24.01 14.94
C ASP A 448 -15.66 -23.43 16.05
N PRO A 449 -14.34 -23.74 16.07
CA PRO A 449 -13.44 -23.26 17.11
C PRO A 449 -13.33 -21.74 17.19
N GLU A 450 -13.48 -21.00 16.07
CA GLU A 450 -13.45 -19.53 16.06
C GLU A 450 -14.60 -18.95 16.89
N SER A 451 -15.78 -19.60 16.84
CA SER A 451 -16.95 -19.17 17.62
C SER A 451 -16.86 -19.57 19.10
N LEU A 452 -15.98 -20.52 19.43
CA LEU A 452 -15.75 -21.06 20.76
C LEU A 452 -14.54 -20.45 21.47
N TYR A 453 -13.97 -19.35 20.95
CA TYR A 453 -12.77 -18.69 21.50
C TYR A 453 -12.87 -18.41 23.01
N PHE A 454 -14.07 -18.13 23.53
CA PHE A 454 -14.33 -17.85 24.94
C PHE A 454 -14.01 -19.03 25.87
N LYS A 455 -13.95 -20.27 25.34
CA LYS A 455 -13.51 -21.45 26.13
C LYS A 455 -12.01 -21.44 26.43
N LEU A 456 -11.26 -20.51 25.82
CA LEU A 456 -9.82 -20.33 25.99
C LEU A 456 -9.48 -19.03 26.74
N ASP A 457 -10.42 -18.46 27.51
CA ASP A 457 -10.26 -17.19 28.26
C ASP A 457 -9.05 -17.12 29.19
N LYS A 458 -8.43 -18.25 29.54
CA LYS A 458 -7.18 -18.25 30.30
C LYS A 458 -6.02 -17.59 29.55
N PHE A 459 -6.02 -17.59 28.23
CA PHE A 459 -4.95 -17.02 27.40
C PHE A 459 -5.29 -15.60 26.91
N PRO A 460 -4.29 -14.70 26.85
CA PRO A 460 -4.40 -13.46 26.10
C PRO A 460 -4.63 -13.75 24.61
N LYS A 461 -5.38 -12.89 23.92
CA LYS A 461 -5.74 -13.09 22.51
C LYS A 461 -5.66 -11.82 21.71
N ILE A 462 -5.18 -11.91 20.48
CA ILE A 462 -5.24 -10.83 19.50
C ILE A 462 -6.21 -11.20 18.39
N PHE A 463 -7.22 -10.37 18.21
CA PHE A 463 -8.18 -10.43 17.13
C PHE A 463 -7.73 -9.45 16.03
N ILE A 464 -7.38 -9.96 14.84
CA ILE A 464 -6.87 -9.14 13.73
C ILE A 464 -7.96 -8.99 12.66
N PRO A 465 -8.32 -7.76 12.23
CA PRO A 465 -9.31 -7.54 11.19
C PRO A 465 -8.91 -8.18 9.85
N ILE A 466 -9.91 -8.63 9.10
CA ILE A 466 -9.77 -9.41 7.85
C ILE A 466 -10.32 -8.64 6.62
N ASN A 467 -10.71 -7.38 6.81
CA ASN A 467 -11.36 -6.57 5.78
C ASN A 467 -10.40 -6.12 4.68
#